data_AF-X0V370-F1
#
_entry.id   AF-X0V370-F1
#
_cell.length_a   1.000
_cell.length_b   1.000
_cell.length_c   1.000
_cell.angle_alpha   90.00
_cell.angle_beta   90.00
_cell.angle_gamma   90.00
#
_symmetry.space_group_name_H-M   'P 1'
#
loop_
_entity.id
_entity.type
_entity.pdbx_description
1 polymer ?
#
loop_
_entity_poly.entity_id
_entity_poly.type
_entity_poly.pdbx_seq_one_letter_code
_entity_poly.pdbx_strand_id
1 'polypeptide(L)' 'DVFNEKNMARVIAELPSVKEEDIRIKLEDSMLTISTNDYKKNIPLYLPIKKIVGKTYRNSILEVRLEKNGEKEK' A
#
# COMPACT_ATOMS: atom_id res chain seq x y z
N ASP A 1 -5.78 -3.72 6.27
CA ASP A 1 -4.90 -3.47 7.43
C ASP A 1 -3.53 -2.93 7.03
N VAL A 2 -2.83 -2.32 7.97
CA VAL A 2 -1.45 -1.83 7.80
C VAL A 2 -0.56 -2.53 8.81
N PHE A 3 0.46 -3.24 8.33
CA PHE A 3 1.43 -3.97 9.14
C PHE A 3 2.75 -3.22 9.14
N ASN A 4 3.27 -2.99 10.34
CA ASN A 4 4.48 -2.23 10.57
C ASN A 4 5.65 -3.19 10.87
N GLU A 5 6.66 -3.25 10.01
CA GLU A 5 7.86 -4.08 10.19
C GLU A 5 9.09 -3.19 10.37
N LYS A 6 10.28 -3.76 10.66
CA LYS A 6 11.46 -2.94 10.99
C LYS A 6 11.77 -1.88 9.93
N ASN A 7 12.03 -2.31 8.68
CA ASN A 7 12.41 -1.44 7.57
C ASN A 7 11.32 -1.28 6.49
N MET A 8 10.20 -1.99 6.65
CA MET A 8 9.12 -2.04 5.66
C MET A 8 7.77 -1.86 6.33
N ALA A 9 6.77 -1.53 5.52
CA ALA A 9 5.37 -1.64 5.89
C ALA A 9 4.61 -2.41 4.81
N ARG A 10 3.59 -3.16 5.22
CA ARG A 10 2.72 -3.90 4.30
C ARG A 10 1.28 -3.43 4.48
N VAL A 11 0.62 -3.07 3.39
CA VAL A 11 -0.80 -2.77 3.38
C VAL A 11 -1.53 -3.91 2.72
N ILE A 12 -2.50 -4.49 3.45
CA ILE A 12 -3.34 -5.56 2.96
C ILE A 12 -4.76 -5.01 2.77
N ALA A 13 -5.33 -5.19 1.58
CA ALA A 13 -6.68 -4.77 1.27
C ALA A 13 -7.42 -5.86 0.51
N GLU A 14 -8.65 -6.17 0.95
CA GLU A 14 -9.55 -7.05 0.23
C GLU A 14 -10.26 -6.25 -0.86
N LEU A 15 -10.17 -6.75 -2.09
CA LEU A 15 -10.78 -6.18 -3.29
C LEU A 15 -11.46 -7.31 -4.07
N PRO A 16 -12.63 -7.80 -3.63
CA PRO A 16 -13.35 -8.85 -4.34
C PRO A 16 -13.86 -8.34 -5.69
N SER A 17 -13.86 -9.21 -6.70
CA SER A 17 -14.41 -8.92 -8.04
C SER A 17 -13.72 -7.77 -8.80
N VAL A 18 -12.50 -7.42 -8.42
CA VAL A 18 -11.68 -6.40 -9.09
C VAL A 18 -10.66 -7.10 -9.98
N LYS A 19 -10.46 -6.60 -11.21
CA LYS A 19 -9.35 -7.07 -12.05
C LYS A 19 -8.08 -6.34 -11.66
N GLU A 20 -6.94 -7.03 -11.69
CA GLU A 20 -5.65 -6.44 -11.30
C GLU A 20 -5.28 -5.20 -12.14
N GLU A 21 -5.64 -5.20 -13.42
CA GLU A 21 -5.42 -4.10 -14.38
C GLU A 21 -6.17 -2.81 -13.99
N ASP A 22 -7.31 -2.95 -13.30
CA ASP A 22 -8.09 -1.81 -12.83
C ASP A 22 -7.53 -1.21 -11.53
N ILE A 23 -6.63 -1.92 -10.84
CA ILE A 23 -6.07 -1.48 -9.55
C ILE A 23 -4.97 -0.45 -9.75
N ARG A 24 -5.30 0.79 -9.39
CA ARG A 24 -4.38 1.93 -9.31
C ARG A 24 -3.99 2.20 -7.87
N ILE A 25 -2.68 2.33 -7.63
CA ILE A 25 -2.12 2.62 -6.32
C ILE A 25 -1.32 3.91 -6.43
N LYS A 26 -1.54 4.83 -5.50
CA LYS A 26 -0.82 6.09 -5.41
C LYS A 26 -0.34 6.29 -3.98
N LEU A 27 0.90 6.70 -3.82
CA LEU A 27 1.46 7.13 -2.54
C LEU A 27 1.77 8.62 -2.66
N GLU A 28 1.14 9.42 -1.82
CA GLU A 28 1.42 10.86 -1.69
C GLU A 28 1.66 11.17 -0.22
N ASP A 29 2.82 11.75 0.08
CA ASP A 29 3.29 12.01 1.44
C ASP A 29 3.16 10.77 2.35
N SER A 30 2.16 10.79 3.23
CA SER A 30 1.85 9.75 4.20
C SER A 30 0.46 9.14 3.95
N MET A 31 -0.02 9.13 2.72
CA MET A 31 -1.32 8.57 2.34
C MET A 31 -1.19 7.63 1.15
N LEU A 32 -1.65 6.39 1.34
CA LEU A 32 -1.80 5.41 0.26
C LEU A 32 -3.24 5.45 -0.24
N THR A 33 -3.43 5.80 -1.51
CA THR A 33 -4.70 5.69 -2.20
C THR A 33 -4.72 4.41 -3.02
N ILE A 34 -5.73 3.58 -2.80
CA ILE A 34 -6.07 2.44 -3.65
C ILE A 34 -7.37 2.79 -4.37
N SER A 35 -7.35 2.72 -5.69
CA SER A 35 -8.53 3.02 -6.52
C SER A 35 -8.71 2.00 -7.62
N THR A 36 -9.97 1.77 -7.97
CA THR A 36 -10.42 0.99 -9.13
C THR A 36 -11.41 1.86 -9.91
N ASN A 37 -12.13 1.29 -10.89
CA ASN A 37 -13.14 2.02 -11.63
C ASN A 37 -14.29 2.53 -10.74
N ASP A 38 -14.73 1.71 -9.77
CA ASP A 38 -15.92 1.99 -8.95
C ASP A 38 -15.61 2.23 -7.46
N TYR A 39 -14.34 2.15 -7.07
CA TYR A 39 -13.92 2.19 -5.67
C TYR A 39 -12.69 3.07 -5.46
N LYS A 40 -12.66 3.83 -4.37
CA LYS A 40 -11.49 4.57 -3.91
C LYS A 40 -11.38 4.50 -2.39
N LYS A 41 -10.22 4.09 -1.90
CA LYS A 41 -9.86 4.06 -0.48
C LYS A 41 -8.60 4.87 -0.26
N ASN A 42 -8.66 5.77 0.70
CA ASN A 42 -7.50 6.48 1.22
C ASN A 42 -7.10 5.86 2.55
N ILE A 43 -5.83 5.47 2.68
CA ILE A 43 -5.27 4.84 3.87
C ILE A 43 -4.18 5.77 4.40
N PRO A 44 -4.41 6.46 5.53
CA PRO A 44 -3.37 7.23 6.18
C PRO A 44 -2.30 6.27 6.72
N LEU A 45 -1.06 6.51 6.30
CA LEU A 45 0.12 5.80 6.73
C LEU A 45 0.79 6.67 7.79
N TYR A 46 0.53 6.40 9.07
CA TYR A 46 1.19 7.08 10.19
C TYR A 46 2.65 6.63 10.38
N LEU A 47 3.36 6.43 9.26
CA LEU A 47 4.71 5.90 9.18
C LEU A 47 5.47 6.70 8.11
N PRO A 48 6.78 6.95 8.31
CA PRO A 48 7.59 7.65 7.32
C PRO A 48 7.87 6.71 6.14
N ILE A 49 7.01 6.71 5.13
CA ILE A 49 7.16 5.88 3.93
C ILE A 49 7.98 6.64 2.88
N LYS A 50 8.97 5.95 2.32
CA LYS A 50 9.82 6.48 1.26
C LYS A 50 9.24 6.22 -0.12
N LYS A 51 8.80 4.99 -0.39
CA LYS A 51 8.25 4.59 -1.69
C LYS A 51 7.50 3.26 -1.62
N ILE A 52 6.69 3.01 -2.64
CA ILE A 52 6.15 1.68 -2.95
C ILE A 52 7.27 0.85 -3.56
N VAL A 53 7.51 -0.36 -3.03
CA VAL A 53 8.50 -1.30 -3.58
C VAL A 53 7.87 -2.41 -4.42
N GLY A 54 6.59 -2.67 -4.23
CA GLY A 54 5.86 -3.63 -5.06
C GLY A 54 4.40 -3.77 -4.66
N LYS A 55 3.64 -4.42 -5.53
CA LYS A 55 2.27 -4.87 -5.26
C LYS A 55 2.11 -6.32 -5.69
N THR A 56 1.18 -7.04 -5.06
CA THR A 56 0.75 -8.37 -5.48
C THR A 56 -0.75 -8.45 -5.28
N TYR A 57 -1.48 -8.96 -6.26
CA TYR A 57 -2.91 -9.21 -6.15
C TYR A 57 -3.19 -10.69 -6.41
N ARG A 58 -3.69 -11.39 -5.41
CA ARG A 58 -4.00 -12.82 -5.51
C ARG A 58 -5.17 -13.18 -4.60
N ASN A 59 -6.09 -13.99 -5.11
CA ASN A 59 -7.26 -14.45 -4.36
C ASN A 59 -8.05 -13.29 -3.74
N SER A 60 -8.30 -12.23 -4.50
CA SER A 60 -8.99 -11.02 -4.06
C SER A 60 -8.27 -10.19 -2.98
N ILE A 61 -7.02 -10.52 -2.66
CA ILE A 61 -6.21 -9.77 -1.67
C ILE A 61 -5.11 -9.00 -2.40
N LEU A 62 -5.09 -7.69 -2.18
CA LEU A 62 -4.01 -6.81 -2.58
C LEU A 62 -3.03 -6.64 -1.42
N GLU A 63 -1.78 -7.03 -1.65
CA GLU A 63 -0.64 -6.71 -0.80
C GLU A 63 0.18 -5.60 -1.44
N VAL A 64 0.38 -4.50 -0.73
CA VAL A 64 1.25 -3.39 -1.13
C VAL A 64 2.43 -3.34 -0.17
N ARG A 65 3.64 -3.45 -0.72
CA ARG A 65 4.89 -3.37 0.04
C ARG A 65 5.46 -1.96 -0.06
N LEU A 66 5.81 -1.41 1.08
CA LEU A 66 6.29 -0.05 1.25
C LEU A 66 7.66 -0.07 1.94
N GLU A 67 8.62 0.66 1.40
CA GLU A 67 9.92 0.91 2.06
C GLU A 67 9.76 2.13 2.97
N LYS A 68 10.20 2.02 4.22
CA LYS A 68 10.26 3.17 5.12
C LYS A 68 11.47 4.04 4.80
N ASN A 69 11.37 5.34 5.07
CA ASN A 69 12.56 6.14 5.30
C ASN A 69 13.23 5.54 6.53
N GLY A 70 14.31 4.77 6.32
CA GLY A 70 15.07 4.23 7.42
C GLY A 70 15.43 5.38 8.36
N GLU A 71 15.28 5.16 9.66
CA GLU A 71 16.14 5.86 10.60
C GLU A 71 17.55 5.47 10.16
N LYS A 72 18.27 6.41 9.53
CA LYS A 72 19.72 6.29 9.52
C LYS A 72 20.08 6.37 10.99
N GLU A 73 20.31 5.23 11.64
CA GLU A 73 21.13 5.18 12.84
C GLU A 73 22.41 5.94 12.46
N LYS A 74 22.51 7.17 12.97
CA LYS A 74 23.72 7.98 12.88
C LYS A 74 24.72 7.46 13.90
#